data_AF-A0A940LNI4-F1
#
_entry.id   AF-A0A940LNI4-F1
#
_cell.length_a   1.000
_cell.length_b   1.000
_cell.length_c   1.000
_cell.angle_alpha   90.00
_cell.angle_beta   90.00
_cell.angle_gamma   90.00
#
_symmetry.space_group_name_H-M   'P 1'
#
loop_
_entity.id
_entity.type
_entity.pdbx_description
1 polymer ?
#
loop_
_entity_poly.entity_id
_entity_poly.type
_entity_poly.pdbx_seq_one_letter_code
_entity_poly.pdbx_strand_id
1 'polypeptide(L)'
;MALDREIEQLRADTARWRALARRLPTTGEGSLTDWELDYLEELPRRTWLEHLSYRQAEVLLDIRDNVERVDSYRGCSAAWLLTACYGNRLDLDEDNQAWVEHLHATDRAPLPLKSVKRLLALAKKLGLFDQD
;
A
#
# COMPACT_ATOMS: atom_id res chain seq x y z
N MET A 1 -11.36 7.24 7.37
CA MET A 1 -12.38 7.61 6.35
C MET A 1 -12.15 6.95 4.99
N ALA A 2 -11.07 7.27 4.25
CA ALA A 2 -10.84 6.66 2.93
C ALA A 2 -10.44 5.17 2.98
N LEU A 3 -9.68 4.77 4.01
CA LEU A 3 -9.32 3.37 4.27
C LEU A 3 -10.55 2.55 4.65
N ASP A 4 -11.38 3.05 5.57
CA ASP A 4 -12.61 2.39 6.01
C ASP A 4 -13.59 2.14 4.85
N ARG A 5 -13.72 3.11 3.93
CA ARG A 5 -14.53 2.94 2.72
C ARG A 5 -13.95 1.88 1.77
N GLU A 6 -12.63 1.87 1.57
CA GLU A 6 -11.97 0.86 0.72
C GLU A 6 -12.11 -0.55 1.31
N ILE A 7 -11.93 -0.67 2.62
CA ILE A 7 -12.16 -1.90 3.37
C ILE A 7 -13.60 -2.36 3.16
N GLU A 8 -14.60 -1.51 3.39
CA GLU A 8 -15.99 -1.90 3.27
C GLU A 8 -16.36 -2.34 1.84
N GLN A 9 -15.84 -1.63 0.83
CA GLN A 9 -16.02 -2.01 -0.57
C GLN A 9 -15.36 -3.35 -0.89
N LEU A 10 -14.14 -3.61 -0.40
CA LEU A 10 -13.46 -4.87 -0.63
C LEU A 10 -14.18 -6.03 0.09
N ARG A 11 -14.67 -5.80 1.31
CA ARG A 11 -15.39 -6.81 2.10
C ARG A 11 -16.66 -7.30 1.42
N ALA A 12 -17.42 -6.37 0.83
CA ALA A 12 -18.70 -6.66 0.21
C ALA A 12 -18.57 -7.34 -1.17
N ASP A 13 -17.43 -7.16 -1.86
CA ASP A 13 -17.24 -7.63 -3.24
C ASP A 13 -16.45 -8.95 -3.31
N THR A 14 -17.18 -10.06 -3.31
CA THR A 14 -16.63 -11.43 -3.37
C THR A 14 -15.72 -11.67 -4.55
N ALA A 15 -16.08 -11.16 -5.73
CA ALA A 15 -15.29 -11.36 -6.93
C ALA A 15 -13.95 -10.61 -6.81
N ARG A 16 -14.00 -9.37 -6.35
CA ARG A 16 -12.83 -8.51 -6.20
C ARG A 16 -11.83 -9.04 -5.18
N TRP A 17 -12.27 -9.42 -3.98
CA TRP A 17 -11.31 -9.90 -2.98
C TRP A 17 -10.74 -11.28 -3.33
N ARG A 18 -11.50 -12.17 -3.99
CA ARG A 18 -10.97 -13.45 -4.49
C ARG A 18 -9.94 -13.25 -5.61
N ALA A 19 -10.23 -12.34 -6.55
CA ALA A 19 -9.29 -12.01 -7.61
C ALA A 19 -8.00 -11.42 -7.05
N LEU A 20 -8.11 -10.52 -6.05
CA LEU A 20 -6.96 -9.94 -5.38
C LEU A 20 -6.12 -11.02 -4.66
N ALA A 21 -6.74 -11.86 -3.83
CA ALA A 21 -6.05 -12.91 -3.09
C ALA A 21 -5.28 -13.89 -4.00
N ARG A 22 -5.83 -14.21 -5.18
CA ARG A 22 -5.17 -15.09 -6.16
C ARG A 22 -3.99 -14.45 -6.90
N ARG A 23 -3.98 -13.13 -7.06
CA ARG A 23 -2.96 -12.41 -7.83
C ARG A 23 -1.75 -12.03 -6.98
N LEU A 24 -1.95 -11.76 -5.70
CA LEU A 24 -0.89 -11.28 -4.80
C LEU A 24 0.31 -12.23 -4.67
N PRO A 25 0.15 -13.57 -4.64
CA PRO A 25 1.30 -14.48 -4.60
C PRO A 25 2.30 -14.29 -5.75
N THR A 26 1.78 -14.07 -6.96
CA THR A 26 2.61 -13.78 -8.15
C THR A 26 3.17 -12.35 -8.14
N THR A 27 2.42 -11.40 -7.60
CA THR A 27 2.85 -10.00 -7.54
C THR A 27 3.99 -9.80 -6.54
N GLY A 28 3.94 -10.51 -5.40
CA GLY A 28 4.90 -10.43 -4.32
C GLY A 28 5.86 -11.61 -4.24
N GLU A 29 6.17 -12.26 -5.38
CA GLU A 29 7.06 -13.42 -5.41
C GLU A 29 8.38 -13.11 -4.68
N GLY A 30 8.73 -13.95 -3.70
CA GLY A 30 9.94 -13.77 -2.88
C GLY A 30 9.90 -12.65 -1.83
N SER A 31 8.80 -11.89 -1.75
CA SER A 31 8.62 -10.80 -0.76
C SER A 31 7.58 -11.11 0.31
N LEU A 32 6.75 -12.12 0.10
CA LEU A 32 5.73 -12.58 1.04
C LEU A 32 6.33 -13.51 2.09
N THR A 33 5.87 -13.37 3.33
CA THR A 33 6.13 -14.34 4.39
C THR A 33 5.34 -15.64 4.17
N ASP A 34 5.79 -16.74 4.78
CA ASP A 34 5.09 -18.04 4.70
C ASP A 34 3.62 -17.92 5.14
N TRP A 35 3.37 -17.17 6.22
CA TRP A 35 2.02 -16.91 6.70
C TRP A 35 1.17 -16.11 5.71
N GLU A 36 1.73 -15.11 5.03
CA GLU A 36 1.00 -14.36 4.01
C GLU A 36 0.69 -15.23 2.78
N LEU A 37 1.59 -16.13 2.38
CA LEU A 37 1.35 -17.09 1.32
C LEU A 37 0.21 -18.05 1.69
N ASP A 38 0.26 -18.65 2.88
CA ASP A 38 -0.80 -19.53 3.39
C ASP A 38 -2.14 -18.79 3.44
N TYR A 39 -2.14 -17.55 3.94
CA TYR A 39 -3.33 -16.71 4.00
C TYR A 39 -3.94 -16.47 2.61
N LEU A 40 -3.11 -16.12 1.61
CA LEU A 40 -3.54 -15.85 0.24
C LEU A 40 -3.99 -17.13 -0.49
N GLU A 41 -3.42 -18.28 -0.17
CA GLU A 41 -3.80 -19.58 -0.73
C GLU A 41 -5.14 -20.07 -0.16
N GLU A 42 -5.34 -19.96 1.15
CA GLU A 42 -6.53 -20.45 1.84
C GLU A 42 -7.76 -19.57 1.62
N LEU A 43 -7.60 -18.25 1.69
CA LEU A 43 -8.72 -17.31 1.69
C LEU A 43 -9.69 -17.51 0.49
N PRO A 44 -9.23 -17.60 -0.78
CA PRO A 44 -10.12 -17.80 -1.92
C PRO A 44 -10.71 -19.23 -2.01
N ARG A 45 -10.20 -20.20 -1.24
CA ARG A 45 -10.73 -21.58 -1.17
C ARG A 45 -11.96 -21.68 -0.26
N ARG A 46 -12.21 -20.69 0.58
CA ARG A 46 -13.38 -20.63 1.48
C ARG A 46 -14.64 -20.27 0.67
N THR A 47 -15.22 -21.26 0.00
CA THR A 47 -16.37 -21.08 -0.92
C THR A 47 -17.62 -20.55 -0.23
N TRP A 48 -17.81 -20.89 1.05
CA TRP A 48 -18.91 -20.41 1.91
C TRP A 48 -18.76 -18.97 2.38
N LEU A 49 -17.59 -18.35 2.17
CA LEU A 49 -17.36 -16.97 2.57
C LEU A 49 -17.92 -16.02 1.50
N GLU A 50 -19.04 -15.37 1.83
CA GLU A 50 -19.68 -14.37 0.97
C GLU A 50 -19.04 -12.99 1.15
N HIS A 51 -18.64 -12.65 2.38
CA HIS A 51 -18.01 -11.38 2.73
C HIS A 51 -16.78 -11.57 3.59
N LEU A 52 -15.78 -10.68 3.45
CA LEU A 52 -14.66 -10.65 4.38
C LEU A 52 -15.07 -10.00 5.71
N SER A 53 -14.49 -10.50 6.80
CA SER A 53 -14.42 -9.73 8.03
C SER A 53 -13.59 -8.46 7.80
N TYR A 54 -13.79 -7.46 8.66
CA TYR A 54 -13.01 -6.22 8.59
C TYR A 54 -11.50 -6.51 8.64
N ARG A 55 -11.09 -7.35 9.59
CA ARG A 55 -9.69 -7.75 9.75
C ARG A 55 -9.14 -8.50 8.54
N GLN A 56 -9.93 -9.35 7.88
CA GLN A 56 -9.49 -10.05 6.69
C GLN A 56 -9.25 -9.09 5.52
N ALA A 57 -10.15 -8.13 5.31
CA ALA A 57 -9.96 -7.12 4.28
C ALA A 57 -8.76 -6.22 4.58
N GLU A 58 -8.54 -5.82 5.83
CA GLU A 58 -7.33 -5.09 6.24
C GLU A 58 -6.05 -5.88 5.89
N VAL A 59 -5.96 -7.14 6.32
CA VAL A 59 -4.79 -7.98 6.04
C VAL A 59 -4.55 -8.08 4.53
N LEU A 60 -5.59 -8.31 3.75
CA LEU A 60 -5.46 -8.43 2.29
C LEU A 60 -4.98 -7.12 1.63
N LEU A 61 -5.45 -5.97 2.12
CA LEU A 61 -5.00 -4.65 1.65
C LEU A 61 -3.58 -4.32 2.11
N ASP A 62 -3.21 -4.70 3.32
CA ASP A 62 -1.85 -4.52 3.84
C ASP A 62 -0.83 -5.32 3.03
N ILE A 63 -1.15 -6.59 2.72
CA ILE A 63 -0.30 -7.43 1.86
C ILE A 63 -0.17 -6.79 0.48
N ARG A 64 -1.29 -6.38 -0.14
CA ARG A 64 -1.29 -5.67 -1.42
C ARG A 64 -0.38 -4.45 -1.37
N ASP A 65 -0.55 -3.59 -0.36
CA ASP A 65 0.20 -2.34 -0.25
C ASP A 65 1.71 -2.58 -0.08
N ASN A 66 2.11 -3.70 0.52
CA ASN A 66 3.52 -4.10 0.66
C ASN A 66 4.13 -4.60 -0.66
N VAL A 67 3.38 -5.33 -1.49
CA VAL A 67 3.93 -6.01 -2.67
C VAL A 67 3.68 -5.29 -4.00
N GLU A 68 2.59 -4.52 -4.12
CA GLU A 68 2.35 -3.75 -5.34
C GLU A 68 3.31 -2.59 -5.44
N ARG A 69 4.06 -2.54 -6.56
CA ARG A 69 4.89 -1.39 -6.92
C ARG A 69 4.15 -0.53 -7.93
N VAL A 70 4.10 0.78 -7.68
CA VAL A 70 3.36 1.74 -8.52
C VAL A 70 4.22 2.96 -8.85
N ASP A 71 4.05 3.49 -10.06
CA ASP A 71 4.65 4.75 -10.50
C ASP A 71 3.83 5.98 -10.10
N SER A 72 2.55 5.78 -9.78
CA SER A 72 1.66 6.85 -9.32
C SER A 72 0.55 6.34 -8.41
N TYR A 73 0.04 7.22 -7.56
CA TYR A 73 -1.11 6.96 -6.71
C TYR A 73 -1.94 8.23 -6.56
N ARG A 74 -3.26 8.14 -6.80
CA ARG A 74 -4.20 9.28 -6.79
C ARG A 74 -3.73 10.48 -7.61
N GLY A 75 -3.21 10.22 -8.81
CA GLY A 75 -2.70 11.26 -9.72
C GLY A 75 -1.33 11.83 -9.34
N CYS A 76 -0.73 11.40 -8.22
CA CYS A 76 0.60 11.84 -7.80
C CYS A 76 1.66 10.85 -8.31
N SER A 77 2.73 11.34 -8.95
CA SER A 77 3.87 10.50 -9.31
C SER A 77 4.65 10.08 -8.07
N ALA A 78 4.98 8.79 -7.97
CA ALA A 78 5.80 8.23 -6.90
C ALA A 78 7.21 8.83 -6.89
N ALA A 79 7.80 9.03 -8.08
CA ALA A 79 9.09 9.68 -8.22
C ALA A 79 9.05 11.14 -7.74
N TRP A 80 8.02 11.90 -8.16
CA TRP A 80 7.85 13.28 -7.70
C TRP A 80 7.67 13.36 -6.19
N LEU A 81 6.82 12.50 -5.62
CA LEU A 81 6.59 12.43 -4.16
C LEU A 81 7.88 12.16 -3.40
N LEU A 82 8.71 11.23 -3.87
CA LEU A 82 9.99 10.91 -3.24
C LEU A 82 10.94 12.11 -3.28
N THR A 83 11.10 12.74 -4.45
CA THR A 83 11.96 13.92 -4.61
C THR A 83 11.47 15.10 -3.77
N ALA A 84 10.16 15.37 -3.76
CA ALA A 84 9.57 16.48 -3.03
C ALA A 84 9.71 16.30 -1.51
N CYS A 85 9.41 15.10 -0.99
CA CYS A 85 9.61 14.80 0.43
C CYS A 85 11.09 14.83 0.82
N TYR A 86 11.99 14.33 -0.02
CA TYR A 86 13.43 14.38 0.25
C TYR A 86 13.98 15.81 0.27
N GLY A 87 13.50 16.67 -0.62
CA GLY A 87 13.89 18.09 -0.66
C GLY A 87 13.50 18.87 0.59
N ASN A 88 12.36 18.51 1.21
CA ASN A 88 11.81 19.15 2.41
C ASN A 88 11.98 18.30 3.68
N ARG A 89 12.88 17.30 3.65
CA ARG A 89 13.01 16.32 4.74
C ARG A 89 13.42 16.90 6.08
N LEU A 90 14.05 18.08 6.09
CA LEU A 90 14.47 18.77 7.31
C LEU A 90 13.28 19.35 8.10
N ASP A 91 12.12 19.46 7.46
CA ASP A 91 10.87 19.90 8.10
C ASP A 91 10.04 18.70 8.64
N LEU A 92 10.57 17.47 8.52
CA LEU A 92 9.97 16.26 9.07
C LEU A 92 10.55 15.95 10.46
N ASP A 93 9.81 15.17 11.26
CA ASP A 93 10.37 14.54 12.45
C ASP A 93 11.50 13.55 12.10
N GLU A 94 12.36 13.25 13.07
CA GLU A 94 13.57 12.43 12.90
C GLU A 94 13.28 11.06 12.25
N ASP A 95 12.21 10.38 12.68
CA ASP A 95 11.81 9.08 12.14
C ASP A 95 11.40 9.17 10.67
N ASN A 96 10.63 10.19 10.31
CA ASN A 96 10.21 10.41 8.92
C ASN A 96 11.36 10.91 8.05
N GLN A 97 12.24 11.76 8.57
CA GLN A 97 13.44 12.20 7.86
C GLN A 97 14.32 10.99 7.52
N ALA A 98 14.70 10.19 8.52
CA ALA A 98 15.56 9.02 8.33
C ALA A 98 14.96 8.02 7.34
N TRP A 99 13.65 7.80 7.41
CA TRP A 99 12.95 6.92 6.47
C TRP A 99 12.99 7.45 5.02
N VAL A 100 12.75 8.74 4.79
CA VAL A 100 12.80 9.34 3.45
C VAL A 100 14.23 9.33 2.89
N GLU A 101 15.23 9.62 3.72
CA GLU A 101 16.64 9.56 3.32
C GLU A 101 17.05 8.15 2.90
N HIS A 102 16.67 7.15 3.69
CA HIS A 102 16.92 5.75 3.36
C HIS A 102 16.23 5.38 2.04
N LEU A 103 14.93 5.66 1.92
CA LEU A 103 14.15 5.34 0.72
C LEU A 103 14.73 6.01 -0.53
N HIS A 104 15.16 7.27 -0.44
CA HIS A 104 15.78 7.99 -1.55
C HIS A 104 17.15 7.42 -1.93
N ALA A 105 17.89 6.86 -0.98
CA ALA A 105 19.20 6.24 -1.23
C ALA A 105 19.07 4.84 -1.83
N THR A 106 18.08 4.05 -1.41
CA THR A 106 17.97 2.62 -1.75
C THR A 106 17.00 2.32 -2.88
N ASP A 107 15.91 3.08 -3.00
CA ASP A 107 14.85 2.78 -3.95
C ASP A 107 14.81 3.77 -5.11
N ARG A 108 14.55 3.23 -6.31
CA ARG A 108 14.11 4.00 -7.47
C ARG A 108 12.72 3.50 -7.87
N ALA A 109 11.91 4.40 -8.43
CA ALA A 109 10.58 4.07 -8.91
C ALA A 109 10.61 2.88 -9.91
N PRO A 110 9.58 2.02 -9.94
CA PRO A 110 8.33 2.08 -9.16
C PRO A 110 8.53 1.72 -7.68
N LEU A 111 7.76 2.34 -6.78
CA LEU A 111 7.88 2.16 -5.32
C LEU A 111 6.73 1.30 -4.77
N PRO A 112 6.92 0.58 -3.64
CA PRO A 112 5.82 -0.09 -2.95
C PRO A 112 4.68 0.90 -2.65
N LEU A 113 3.43 0.47 -2.88
CA LEU A 113 2.25 1.30 -2.71
C LEU A 113 2.14 1.86 -1.28
N LYS A 114 2.54 1.08 -0.28
CA LYS A 114 2.66 1.53 1.12
C LYS A 114 3.60 2.72 1.27
N SER A 115 4.78 2.66 0.62
CA SER A 115 5.73 3.77 0.62
C SER A 115 5.16 5.00 -0.08
N VAL A 116 4.48 4.83 -1.22
CA VAL A 116 3.83 5.93 -1.94
C VAL A 116 2.70 6.57 -1.12
N LYS A 117 1.88 5.76 -0.44
CA LYS A 117 0.83 6.25 0.48
C LYS A 117 1.44 7.05 1.64
N ARG A 118 2.55 6.58 2.22
CA ARG A 118 3.28 7.31 3.27
C ARG A 118 3.87 8.61 2.74
N LEU A 119 4.53 8.59 1.58
CA LEU A 119 5.06 9.82 0.95
C LEU A 119 3.95 10.83 0.68
N LEU A 120 2.80 10.40 0.16
CA LEU A 120 1.66 11.30 -0.05
C LEU A 120 1.18 11.93 1.26
N ALA A 121 1.11 11.16 2.34
CA ALA A 121 0.75 11.69 3.66
C ALA A 121 1.78 12.72 4.17
N LEU A 122 3.07 12.49 3.95
CA LEU A 122 4.13 13.44 4.30
C LEU A 122 4.08 14.71 3.43
N ALA A 123 3.90 14.57 2.12
CA ALA A 123 3.76 15.69 1.20
C ALA A 123 2.59 16.61 1.59
N LYS A 124 1.46 16.03 2.04
CA LYS A 124 0.32 16.79 2.58
C LYS A 124 0.69 17.53 3.87
N LYS A 125 1.39 16.89 4.81
CA LYS A 125 1.85 17.54 6.05
C LYS A 125 2.78 18.71 5.78
N LEU A 126 3.63 18.59 4.77
CA LEU A 126 4.57 19.62 4.34
C LEU A 126 3.90 20.75 3.51
N GLY A 127 2.59 20.67 3.25
CA GLY A 127 1.89 21.66 2.42
C GLY A 127 2.30 21.64 0.94
N LEU A 128 2.92 20.55 0.48
CA LEU A 128 3.38 20.40 -0.92
C LEU A 128 2.25 19.96 -1.85
N PHE A 129 1.10 19.57 -1.30
CA PHE A 129 0.00 19.00 -2.05
C PHE A 129 -1.35 19.40 -1.47
N ASP A 130 -2.02 20.32 -2.15
CA ASP A 130 -3.44 20.63 -1.99
C ASP A 130 -4.23 19.86 -3.05
N GLN A 131 -4.84 18.74 -2.65
CA GLN A 131 -6.03 18.25 -3.32
C GLN A 131 -7.08 17.98 -2.26
N ASP A 132 -8.16 18.76 -2.38
CA ASP A 132 -9.45 18.61 -1.70
C ASP A 132 -10.01 17.17 -1.78
#